data_AF-A0A9E6ERM2-F1
#
_entry.id   AF-A0A9E6ERM2-F1
#
_cell.length_a   1.000
_cell.length_b   1.000
_cell.length_c   1.000
_cell.angle_alpha   90.00
_cell.angle_beta   90.00
_cell.angle_gamma   90.00
#
_symmetry.space_group_name_H-M   'P 1'
#
loop_
_entity.id
_entity.type
_entity.pdbx_description
1 polymer ?
#
loop_
_entity_poly.entity_id
_entity_poly.type
_entity_poly.pdbx_seq_one_letter_code
_entity_poly.pdbx_strand_id
1 'polypeptide(L)'
;LFNLMGYETAFHVHNLFAWGLASFILLAFFWYITTGDFRQYLTEGNLLEKIMMQVRYYMIGIFKNEPHPFKKNEISRLNPLQRITYLMLTLVGLPLQIIFGFAYYYFNELVAAGMNPGWLEPIALIHTFLAYMLVGFVIMHVYMTTTGHTPTSNIKAMITGWEEVEE
;
A
#
# COMPACT_ATOMS: atom_id res chain seq x y z
N LEU A 1 2.04 18.40 25.93
CA LEU A 1 1.88 18.40 24.45
C LEU A 1 1.35 17.02 24.04
N PHE A 2 0.32 17.00 23.18
CA PHE A 2 -0.60 15.89 22.82
C PHE A 2 -1.65 15.48 23.88
N ASN A 3 -2.72 16.28 24.00
CA ASN A 3 -3.88 16.04 24.90
C ASN A 3 -5.07 15.31 24.24
N LEU A 4 -4.94 14.75 23.03
CA LEU A 4 -6.09 14.16 22.32
C LEU A 4 -6.49 12.79 22.88
N MET A 5 -5.52 11.92 23.18
CA MET A 5 -5.77 10.59 23.78
C MET A 5 -4.76 10.18 24.88
N GLY A 6 -3.65 10.92 25.06
CA GLY A 6 -2.56 10.50 25.95
C GLY A 6 -1.71 9.35 25.36
N TYR A 7 -0.47 9.19 25.84
CA TYR A 7 0.47 8.20 25.30
C TYR A 7 -0.02 6.75 25.47
N GLU A 8 -0.48 6.40 26.67
CA GLU A 8 -0.93 5.04 26.99
C GLU A 8 -2.10 4.60 26.10
N THR A 9 -3.14 5.44 25.99
CA THR A 9 -4.27 5.15 25.10
C THR A 9 -3.81 5.04 23.64
N ALA A 10 -2.96 5.96 23.17
CA ALA A 10 -2.45 5.92 21.81
C ALA A 10 -1.66 4.63 21.53
N PHE A 11 -0.83 4.18 22.48
CA PHE A 11 -0.11 2.92 22.41
C PHE A 11 -1.07 1.73 22.30
N HIS A 12 -2.07 1.64 23.17
CA HIS A 12 -3.03 0.53 23.13
C HIS A 12 -3.87 0.53 21.85
N VAL A 13 -4.34 1.69 21.41
CA VAL A 13 -5.12 1.82 20.17
C VAL A 13 -4.28 1.47 18.96
N HIS A 14 -3.02 1.94 18.87
CA HIS A 14 -2.11 1.60 17.78
C HIS A 14 -1.89 0.09 17.71
N ASN A 15 -1.60 -0.56 18.84
CA ASN A 15 -1.36 -2.00 18.89
C ASN A 15 -2.61 -2.82 18.54
N LEU A 16 -3.80 -2.38 18.97
CA LEU A 16 -5.06 -2.99 18.57
C LEU A 16 -5.24 -2.97 17.04
N PHE A 17 -5.03 -1.80 16.42
CA PHE A 17 -5.09 -1.68 14.97
C PHE A 17 -3.98 -2.44 14.25
N ALA A 18 -2.78 -2.54 14.84
CA ALA A 18 -1.68 -3.34 14.29
C ALA A 18 -2.05 -4.83 14.21
N TRP A 19 -2.62 -5.40 15.28
CA TRP A 19 -3.13 -6.77 15.28
C TRP A 19 -4.28 -6.98 14.30
N GLY A 20 -5.21 -6.01 14.22
CA GLY A 20 -6.29 -6.02 13.24
C GLY A 20 -5.76 -6.03 11.80
N LEU A 21 -4.78 -5.18 11.49
CA LEU A 21 -4.13 -5.09 10.18
C LEU A 21 -3.38 -6.39 9.84
N ALA A 22 -2.61 -6.95 10.77
CA ALA A 22 -1.92 -8.22 10.58
C ALA A 22 -2.91 -9.36 10.26
N SER A 23 -4.02 -9.43 11.00
CA SER A 23 -5.08 -10.41 10.78
C SER A 23 -5.75 -10.23 9.41
N PHE A 24 -6.07 -8.99 9.05
CA PHE A 24 -6.65 -8.67 7.74
C PHE A 24 -5.72 -9.05 6.58
N ILE A 25 -4.42 -8.76 6.71
CA ILE A 25 -3.42 -9.11 5.70
C ILE A 25 -3.30 -10.63 5.54
N LEU A 26 -3.31 -11.39 6.64
CA LEU A 26 -3.29 -12.86 6.56
C LEU A 26 -4.49 -13.41 5.78
N LEU A 27 -5.70 -12.89 6.05
CA LEU A 27 -6.92 -13.26 5.32
C LEU A 27 -6.84 -12.84 3.85
N ALA A 28 -6.33 -11.66 3.55
CA ALA A 28 -6.15 -11.18 2.18
C ALA A 28 -5.16 -12.06 1.40
N PHE A 29 -4.03 -12.44 1.99
CA PHE A 29 -3.08 -13.37 1.37
C PHE A 29 -3.71 -14.75 1.13
N PHE A 30 -4.46 -15.27 2.10
CA PHE A 30 -5.21 -16.51 1.92
C PHE A 30 -6.17 -16.41 0.72
N TRP A 31 -6.90 -15.31 0.58
CA TRP A 31 -7.78 -15.06 -0.55
C TRP A 31 -7.01 -14.99 -1.89
N TYR A 32 -5.90 -14.25 -1.95
CA TYR A 32 -5.09 -14.14 -3.17
C TYR A 32 -4.57 -15.50 -3.67
N ILE A 33 -4.14 -16.35 -2.74
CA ILE A 33 -3.62 -17.68 -3.05
C ILE A 33 -4.76 -18.60 -3.51
N THR A 34 -5.88 -18.62 -2.80
CA THR A 34 -7.00 -19.54 -3.08
C THR A 34 -7.77 -19.20 -4.34
N THR A 35 -7.89 -17.91 -4.68
CA THR A 35 -8.58 -17.45 -5.91
C THR A 35 -7.67 -17.40 -7.14
N GLY A 36 -6.35 -17.39 -6.95
CA GLY A 36 -5.40 -17.20 -8.05
C GLY A 36 -5.34 -15.76 -8.59
N ASP A 37 -5.94 -14.80 -7.87
CA ASP A 37 -6.01 -13.39 -8.27
C ASP A 37 -4.63 -12.72 -8.34
N PHE A 38 -3.59 -13.36 -7.81
CA PHE A 38 -2.19 -12.92 -7.98
C PHE A 38 -1.74 -12.82 -9.45
N ARG A 39 -2.41 -13.53 -10.37
CA ARG A 39 -2.07 -13.51 -11.81
C ARG A 39 -2.18 -12.13 -12.43
N GLN A 40 -3.01 -11.24 -11.88
CA GLN A 40 -3.12 -9.85 -12.33
C GLN A 40 -1.82 -9.06 -12.16
N TYR A 41 -0.87 -9.57 -11.36
CA TYR A 41 0.43 -8.96 -11.16
C TYR A 41 1.49 -9.43 -12.17
N LEU A 42 1.23 -10.48 -12.96
CA LEU A 42 2.16 -11.00 -13.96
C LEU A 42 2.16 -10.11 -15.21
N THR A 43 3.29 -9.48 -15.51
CA THR A 43 3.41 -8.56 -16.65
C THR A 43 4.11 -9.22 -17.82
N GLU A 44 3.51 -9.10 -19.00
CA GLU A 44 4.15 -9.46 -20.28
C GLU A 44 4.86 -8.24 -20.89
N GLY A 45 6.01 -8.45 -21.54
CA GLY A 45 6.76 -7.42 -22.27
C GLY A 45 7.65 -6.51 -21.38
N ASN A 46 8.06 -5.37 -21.94
CA ASN A 46 8.98 -4.44 -21.27
C ASN A 46 8.26 -3.61 -20.18
N LEU A 47 8.43 -4.01 -18.93
CA LEU A 47 7.78 -3.38 -17.78
C LEU A 47 8.25 -1.93 -17.57
N LEU A 48 9.54 -1.66 -17.70
CA LEU A 48 10.13 -0.36 -17.41
C LEU A 48 9.59 0.71 -18.38
N GLU A 49 9.50 0.37 -19.66
CA GLU A 49 8.89 1.23 -20.68
C GLU A 49 7.43 1.57 -20.34
N LYS A 50 6.66 0.55 -19.92
CA LYS A 50 5.25 0.73 -19.52
C LYS A 50 5.09 1.65 -18.31
N ILE A 51 5.95 1.52 -17.31
CA ILE A 51 5.99 2.44 -16.16
C ILE A 51 6.27 3.86 -16.63
N MET A 52 7.29 4.07 -17.46
CA MET A 52 7.70 5.39 -17.91
C MET A 52 6.59 6.07 -18.74
N MET A 53 5.86 5.31 -19.57
CA MET A 53 4.68 5.83 -20.27
C MET A 53 3.59 6.30 -19.29
N GLN A 54 3.32 5.53 -18.24
CA GLN A 54 2.33 5.87 -17.23
C GLN A 54 2.74 7.11 -16.42
N VAL A 55 4.01 7.21 -16.03
CA VAL A 55 4.56 8.36 -15.31
C VAL A 55 4.46 9.63 -16.17
N ARG A 56 4.86 9.57 -17.45
CA ARG A 56 4.72 10.70 -18.39
C ARG A 56 3.26 11.16 -18.52
N TYR A 57 2.34 10.22 -18.62
CA TYR A 57 0.91 10.51 -18.72
C TYR A 57 0.42 11.32 -17.51
N TYR A 58 0.72 10.86 -16.29
CA TYR A 58 0.27 11.57 -15.08
C TYR A 58 0.97 12.90 -14.84
N MET A 59 2.21 13.06 -15.28
CA MET A 59 2.92 14.35 -15.14
C MET A 59 2.47 15.40 -16.15
N ILE A 60 2.12 14.99 -17.38
CA ILE A 60 1.91 15.92 -18.50
C ILE A 60 0.63 15.61 -19.29
N GLY A 61 0.44 14.35 -19.69
CA GLY A 61 -0.62 13.93 -20.61
C GLY A 61 -2.04 14.21 -20.09
N ILE A 62 -2.27 14.05 -18.78
CA ILE A 62 -3.57 14.31 -18.15
C ILE A 62 -4.00 15.78 -18.30
N PHE A 63 -3.07 16.72 -18.22
CA PHE A 63 -3.34 18.16 -18.40
C PHE A 63 -3.55 18.56 -19.86
N LYS A 64 -3.17 17.68 -20.79
CA LYS A 64 -3.32 17.87 -22.24
C LYS A 64 -4.52 17.11 -22.83
N ASN A 65 -5.33 16.46 -22.00
CA ASN A 65 -6.40 15.56 -22.44
C ASN A 65 -5.91 14.46 -23.41
N GLU A 66 -4.68 13.97 -23.21
CA GLU A 66 -4.19 12.81 -23.96
C GLU A 66 -5.00 11.55 -23.55
N PRO A 67 -5.20 10.57 -24.47
CA PRO A 67 -5.82 9.30 -24.11
C PRO A 67 -4.93 8.52 -23.13
N HIS A 68 -5.55 7.79 -22.20
CA HIS A 68 -4.82 6.98 -21.23
C HIS A 68 -4.02 5.86 -21.95
N PRO A 69 -2.72 5.68 -21.65
CA PRO A 69 -1.83 4.80 -22.43
C PRO A 69 -2.18 3.30 -22.33
N PHE A 70 -2.97 2.92 -21.33
CA PHE A 70 -3.43 1.55 -21.14
C PHE A 70 -4.95 1.54 -20.95
N LYS A 71 -5.65 0.73 -21.76
CA LYS A 71 -7.08 0.45 -21.54
C LYS A 71 -7.22 -0.62 -20.46
N LYS A 72 -8.15 -0.44 -19.53
CA LYS A 72 -8.55 -1.49 -18.60
C LYS A 72 -9.33 -2.56 -19.35
N ASN A 73 -9.12 -3.83 -19.01
CA ASN A 73 -9.97 -4.94 -19.43
C ASN A 73 -10.17 -5.89 -18.25
N GLU A 74 -11.09 -6.85 -18.37
CA GLU A 74 -11.51 -7.73 -17.26
C GLU A 74 -10.35 -8.48 -16.58
N ILE A 75 -9.27 -8.73 -17.33
CA ILE A 75 -8.07 -9.48 -16.92
C ILE A 75 -6.97 -8.55 -16.37
N SER A 76 -6.84 -7.34 -16.89
CA SER A 76 -5.83 -6.34 -16.50
C SER A 76 -6.49 -5.08 -15.96
N ARG A 77 -7.03 -5.20 -14.74
CA ARG A 77 -7.70 -4.11 -14.01
C ARG A 77 -6.73 -3.03 -13.52
N LEU A 78 -5.45 -3.41 -13.33
CA LEU A 78 -4.40 -2.53 -12.82
C LEU A 78 -3.55 -1.98 -13.96
N ASN A 79 -3.28 -0.67 -13.92
CA ASN A 79 -2.26 -0.09 -14.78
C ASN A 79 -0.85 -0.53 -14.33
N PRO A 80 0.17 -0.46 -15.20
CA PRO A 80 1.51 -0.97 -14.89
C PRO A 80 2.16 -0.32 -13.65
N LEU A 81 1.92 0.97 -13.41
CA LEU A 81 2.46 1.69 -12.25
C LEU A 81 1.79 1.26 -10.94
N GLN A 82 0.46 1.13 -10.94
CA GLN A 82 -0.33 0.63 -9.81
C GLN A 82 0.09 -0.78 -9.45
N ARG A 83 0.24 -1.65 -10.45
CA ARG A 83 0.64 -3.04 -10.27
C ARG A 83 1.95 -3.18 -9.50
N ILE A 84 3.00 -2.46 -9.92
CA ILE A 84 4.30 -2.50 -9.24
C ILE A 84 4.22 -1.86 -7.87
N THR A 85 3.55 -0.71 -7.77
CA THR A 85 3.36 -0.03 -6.48
C THR A 85 2.69 -0.97 -5.46
N TYR A 86 1.64 -1.69 -5.88
CA TYR A 86 0.93 -2.63 -5.02
C TYR A 86 1.75 -3.87 -4.71
N LEU A 87 2.50 -4.43 -5.66
CA LEU A 87 3.45 -5.52 -5.38
C LEU A 87 4.50 -5.10 -4.34
N MET A 88 5.13 -3.94 -4.53
CA MET A 88 6.14 -3.43 -3.60
C MET A 88 5.54 -3.15 -2.23
N LEU A 89 4.36 -2.54 -2.17
CA LEU A 89 3.66 -2.31 -0.92
C LEU A 89 3.33 -3.62 -0.20
N THR A 90 2.75 -4.60 -0.90
CA THR A 90 2.25 -5.84 -0.29
C THR A 90 3.36 -6.82 0.06
N LEU A 91 4.42 -6.92 -0.75
CA LEU A 91 5.51 -7.90 -0.53
C LEU A 91 6.72 -7.32 0.22
N VAL A 92 6.88 -6.00 0.25
CA VAL A 92 8.04 -5.35 0.89
C VAL A 92 7.59 -4.33 1.94
N GLY A 93 6.81 -3.32 1.56
CA GLY A 93 6.44 -2.21 2.43
C GLY A 93 5.71 -2.64 3.71
N LEU A 94 4.55 -3.30 3.56
CA LEU A 94 3.74 -3.79 4.67
C LEU A 94 4.46 -4.86 5.50
N PRO A 95 5.10 -5.89 4.90
CA PRO A 95 5.88 -6.86 5.68
C PRO A 95 6.97 -6.22 6.52
N LEU A 96 7.75 -5.28 5.96
CA LEU A 96 8.78 -4.58 6.72
C LEU A 96 8.17 -3.71 7.83
N GLN A 97 7.09 -2.96 7.55
CA GLN A 97 6.41 -2.16 8.58
C GLN A 97 6.00 -3.03 9.78
N ILE A 98 5.43 -4.21 9.49
CA ILE A 98 4.98 -5.17 10.49
C ILE A 98 6.16 -5.76 11.25
N ILE A 99 7.21 -6.21 10.55
CA ILE A 99 8.40 -6.80 11.17
C ILE A 99 9.06 -5.80 12.14
N PHE A 100 9.35 -4.58 11.67
CA PHE A 100 9.96 -3.56 12.53
C PHE A 100 9.02 -3.10 13.65
N GLY A 101 7.71 -3.10 13.42
CA GLY A 101 6.71 -2.78 14.45
C GLY A 101 6.67 -3.81 15.56
N PHE A 102 6.64 -5.10 15.21
CA PHE A 102 6.68 -6.18 16.20
C PHE A 102 8.05 -6.32 16.87
N ALA A 103 9.15 -6.03 16.16
CA ALA A 103 10.48 -5.98 16.77
C ALA A 103 10.58 -4.88 17.82
N TYR A 104 9.91 -3.72 17.59
CA TYR A 104 9.81 -2.66 18.58
C TYR A 104 8.87 -3.04 19.74
N TYR A 105 7.74 -3.67 19.43
CA TYR A 105 6.75 -4.10 20.43
C TYR A 105 7.31 -5.15 21.41
N TYR A 106 8.08 -6.13 20.91
CA TYR A 106 8.70 -7.20 21.70
C TYR A 106 10.18 -6.93 22.04
N PHE A 107 10.59 -5.65 22.04
CA PHE A 107 12.01 -5.31 22.14
C PHE A 107 12.66 -5.83 23.44
N ASN A 108 11.94 -5.73 24.56
CA ASN A 108 12.45 -6.15 25.86
C ASN A 108 12.67 -7.67 25.91
N GLU A 109 11.75 -8.43 25.35
CA GLU A 109 11.83 -9.89 25.22
C GLU A 109 12.97 -10.30 24.30
N LEU A 110 13.17 -9.58 23.19
CA LEU A 110 14.29 -9.82 22.27
C LEU A 110 15.64 -9.54 22.93
N VAL A 111 15.76 -8.45 23.71
CA VAL A 111 16.98 -8.15 24.49
C VAL A 111 17.22 -9.24 25.54
N ALA A 112 16.19 -9.69 26.25
CA ALA A 112 16.28 -10.80 27.20
C ALA A 112 16.72 -12.11 26.51
N ALA A 113 16.37 -12.30 25.23
CA ALA A 113 16.80 -13.42 24.39
C ALA A 113 18.20 -13.23 23.76
N GLY A 114 18.92 -12.14 24.07
CA GLY A 114 20.30 -11.90 23.63
C GLY A 114 20.48 -10.86 22.51
N MET A 115 19.42 -10.15 22.11
CA MET A 115 19.54 -9.05 21.16
C MET A 115 20.31 -7.87 21.77
N ASN A 116 21.19 -7.24 20.99
CA ASN A 116 21.93 -6.06 21.42
C ASN A 116 20.96 -4.87 21.65
N PRO A 117 20.93 -4.26 22.85
CA PRO A 117 20.08 -3.10 23.15
C PRO A 117 20.30 -1.89 22.22
N GLY A 118 21.48 -1.78 21.60
CA GLY A 118 21.79 -0.72 20.63
C GLY A 118 20.94 -0.72 19.36
N TRP A 119 20.15 -1.78 19.13
CA TRP A 119 19.21 -1.83 18.00
C TRP A 119 17.89 -1.08 18.23
N LEU A 120 17.59 -0.61 19.44
CA LEU A 120 16.34 0.08 19.75
C LEU A 120 16.10 1.28 18.83
N GLU A 121 17.10 2.17 18.75
CA GLU A 121 17.01 3.39 17.95
C GLU A 121 16.91 3.09 16.44
N PRO A 122 17.78 2.25 15.84
CA PRO A 122 17.62 1.85 14.44
C PRO A 122 16.25 1.26 14.12
N ILE A 123 15.70 0.38 14.96
CA ILE A 123 14.38 -0.22 14.74
C ILE A 123 13.29 0.87 14.76
N ALA A 124 13.31 1.75 15.76
CA ALA A 124 12.34 2.84 15.88
C ALA A 124 12.40 3.78 14.66
N LEU A 125 13.60 4.14 14.22
CA LEU A 125 13.82 5.00 13.06
C LEU A 125 13.32 4.34 11.76
N ILE A 126 13.64 3.07 11.53
CA ILE A 126 13.19 2.35 10.35
C ILE A 126 11.66 2.21 10.34
N HIS A 127 11.05 1.82 11.46
CA HIS A 127 9.59 1.72 11.57
C HIS A 127 8.89 3.07 11.30
N THR A 128 9.47 4.17 11.81
CA THR A 128 8.95 5.51 11.60
C THR A 128 9.13 5.98 10.14
N PHE A 129 10.28 5.69 9.53
CA PHE A 129 10.53 6.01 8.13
C PHE A 129 9.55 5.27 7.21
N LEU A 130 9.36 3.96 7.41
CA LEU A 130 8.41 3.16 6.65
C LEU A 130 6.96 3.66 6.85
N ALA A 131 6.60 4.13 8.05
CA ALA A 131 5.31 4.75 8.32
C ALA A 131 5.10 6.03 7.49
N TYR A 132 6.12 6.91 7.39
CA TYR A 132 6.03 8.10 6.54
C TYR A 132 5.87 7.74 5.06
N MET A 133 6.57 6.70 4.58
CA MET A 133 6.39 6.20 3.21
C MET A 133 4.97 5.69 2.97
N LEU A 134 4.38 4.97 3.93
CA LEU A 134 2.99 4.52 3.88
C LEU A 134 1.99 5.68 3.87
N VAL A 135 2.21 6.71 4.69
CA VAL A 135 1.38 7.92 4.69
C VAL A 135 1.47 8.64 3.33
N GLY A 136 2.67 8.79 2.77
CA GLY A 136 2.86 9.35 1.43
C GLY A 136 2.13 8.54 0.35
N PHE A 137 2.21 7.21 0.42
CA PHE A 137 1.45 6.32 -0.45
C PHE A 137 -0.06 6.54 -0.32
N VAL A 138 -0.60 6.64 0.91
CA VAL A 138 -2.04 6.86 1.13
C VAL A 138 -2.50 8.20 0.55
N ILE A 139 -1.77 9.29 0.80
CA ILE A 139 -2.08 10.61 0.25
C ILE A 139 -2.17 10.54 -1.27
N MET A 140 -1.14 9.97 -1.90
CA MET A 140 -1.09 9.82 -3.34
C MET A 140 -2.23 8.91 -3.82
N HIS A 141 -2.41 7.75 -3.22
CA HIS A 141 -3.45 6.80 -3.56
C HIS A 141 -4.85 7.43 -3.55
N VAL A 142 -5.20 8.17 -2.49
CA VAL A 142 -6.47 8.89 -2.38
C VAL A 142 -6.61 9.92 -3.49
N TYR A 143 -5.60 10.75 -3.76
CA TYR A 143 -5.63 11.68 -4.89
C TYR A 143 -5.91 10.95 -6.21
N MET A 144 -5.24 9.83 -6.44
CA MET A 144 -5.39 9.02 -7.65
C MET A 144 -6.78 8.40 -7.81
N THR A 145 -7.48 8.11 -6.72
CA THR A 145 -8.87 7.64 -6.83
C THR A 145 -9.79 8.71 -7.42
N THR A 146 -9.42 9.99 -7.33
CA THR A 146 -10.22 11.10 -7.84
C THR A 146 -9.98 11.45 -9.32
N THR A 147 -9.06 10.75 -10.00
CA THR A 147 -8.70 11.01 -11.40
C THR A 147 -9.42 10.12 -12.43
N GLY A 148 -10.55 9.51 -12.04
CA GLY A 148 -11.44 8.79 -12.98
C GLY A 148 -12.35 9.73 -13.78
N HIS A 149 -13.31 9.18 -14.53
CA HIS A 149 -14.27 9.94 -15.35
C HIS A 149 -15.03 11.00 -14.53
N THR A 150 -15.28 10.69 -13.26
CA THR A 150 -15.70 11.65 -12.23
C THR A 150 -14.85 11.46 -10.98
N PRO A 151 -14.75 12.47 -10.09
CA PRO A 151 -13.97 12.38 -8.86
C PRO A 151 -14.36 11.23 -7.93
N THR A 152 -15.56 10.66 -8.07
CA THR A 152 -16.09 9.58 -7.23
C THR A 152 -16.21 8.24 -7.95
N SER A 153 -15.98 8.18 -9.26
CA SER A 153 -16.13 6.97 -10.09
C SER A 153 -15.34 5.77 -9.55
N ASN A 154 -14.03 5.93 -9.34
CA ASN A 154 -13.20 4.84 -8.81
C ASN A 154 -13.59 4.47 -7.37
N ILE A 155 -14.00 5.44 -6.54
CA ILE A 155 -14.42 5.20 -5.15
C ILE A 155 -15.72 4.37 -5.13
N LYS A 156 -16.68 4.72 -5.98
CA LYS A 156 -17.93 3.95 -6.17
C LYS A 156 -17.61 2.52 -6.61
N ALA A 157 -16.65 2.33 -7.52
CA ALA A 157 -16.22 1.01 -7.95
C ALA A 157 -15.60 0.19 -6.80
N MET A 158 -14.79 0.80 -5.94
CA MET A 158 -14.22 0.13 -4.76
C MET A 158 -15.28 -0.31 -3.74
N ILE A 159 -16.33 0.48 -3.54
CA ILE A 159 -17.39 0.17 -2.57
C ILE A 159 -18.38 -0.86 -3.12
N THR A 160 -18.77 -0.71 -4.39
CA THR A 160 -19.82 -1.54 -5.02
C THR A 160 -19.27 -2.82 -5.65
N GLY A 161 -17.98 -2.84 -5.99
CA GLY A 161 -17.35 -3.90 -6.79
C GLY A 161 -17.60 -3.80 -8.29
N TRP A 162 -18.34 -2.78 -8.76
CA TRP A 162 -18.72 -2.61 -10.17
C TRP A 162 -18.13 -1.33 -10.76
N GLU A 163 -17.46 -1.45 -11.91
CA GLU A 163 -16.89 -0.33 -12.66
C GLU A 163 -17.65 -0.17 -14.00
N GLU A 164 -18.03 1.07 -14.32
CA GLU A 164 -18.55 1.41 -15.65
C GLU A 164 -17.34 1.54 -16.59
N VAL A 165 -17.25 0.66 -17.60
CA VAL A 165 -16.15 0.66 -18.56
C VAL A 165 -16.63 1.34 -19.84
N GLU A 166 -15.97 2.42 -20.26
CA GLU A 166 -16.22 3.03 -21.58
C GLU A 166 -15.78 2.05 -22.69
N GLU A 167 -16.64 1.85 -23.70
CA GLU A 167 -16.39 0.97 -24.86
C GLU A 167 -15.18 1.43 -25.72
#